data_AF-A0A535Z036-F1
#
_entry.id   AF-A0A535Z036-F1
#
_cell.length_a   1.000
_cell.length_b   1.000
_cell.length_c   1.000
_cell.angle_alpha   90.00
_cell.angle_beta   90.00
_cell.angle_gamma   90.00
#
_symmetry.space_group_name_H-M   'P 1'
#
loop_
_entity.id
_entity.type
_entity.pdbx_description
1 polymer ?
#
loop_
_entity_poly.entity_id
_entity_poly.type
_entity_poly.pdbx_seq_one_letter_code
_entity_poly.pdbx_strand_id
1 'polypeptide(L)'
;MTPDEPRRRSTGNANLEDAGGSFIDRRASGDYTVVSVKRRLLLGLLPGVGVAAALVPVNVGAVDVSPLDCAGPNACDIVSIYTGIFLIAMAVLVIVGGLIIYAALRFRRRDDREPSQVHGNARLEIVWTAIPVLILSLFFIRTTLRMDYVRNGPPPNITIQVTGVQWAWLFKYPNGKSSSTLTIPVNQVIQLKVTSKDVLHSFWVPRLGGQIYAIPGQQNHGWIEASQAGQYFGECNELCGIGHATMSLQVDAVSNANYQAFLAGKPIGGGPVLAQKVSGATPASKVSENDQLKFAPTSLSVKVGDVIQWSNDGSSVHNVTFDNKAVPSSDTMNANDKYELKFSKAGTYRYVCTFHVSVGMTGTITVTGG
;
A
#
# COMPACT_ATOMS: atom_id res chain seq x y z
N MET A 1 -56.24 10.47 60.90
CA MET A 1 -56.42 9.50 59.80
C MET A 1 -55.04 9.10 59.29
N THR A 2 -54.58 7.95 59.74
CA THR A 2 -53.71 7.01 59.00
C THR A 2 -54.49 6.43 57.81
N PRO A 3 -53.96 5.47 57.02
CA PRO A 3 -52.78 5.49 56.13
C PRO A 3 -53.14 4.87 54.72
N ASP A 4 -52.14 4.70 53.85
CA ASP A 4 -51.99 3.67 52.77
C ASP A 4 -53.17 3.20 51.90
N GLU A 5 -52.96 3.16 50.57
CA GLU A 5 -53.84 2.51 49.57
C GLU A 5 -53.00 1.69 48.54
N PRO A 6 -53.44 0.52 48.00
CA PRO A 6 -52.81 -0.75 48.37
C PRO A 6 -52.35 -1.62 47.17
N ARG A 7 -51.68 -2.74 47.48
CA ARG A 7 -51.48 -3.89 46.57
C ARG A 7 -52.82 -4.56 46.23
N ARG A 8 -53.01 -4.94 44.96
CA ARG A 8 -53.98 -5.99 44.57
C ARG A 8 -53.24 -7.27 44.16
N ARG A 9 -53.20 -8.25 45.08
CA ARG A 9 -53.18 -9.68 44.73
C ARG A 9 -54.64 -10.11 44.60
N SER A 10 -54.98 -10.83 43.53
CA SER A 10 -56.21 -11.63 43.47
C SER A 10 -55.83 -13.10 43.54
N THR A 11 -56.35 -13.77 44.54
CA THR A 11 -56.24 -15.19 44.89
C THR A 11 -57.50 -15.95 44.49
N GLY A 12 -57.33 -17.20 44.02
CA GLY A 12 -58.29 -18.32 44.19
C GLY A 12 -59.59 -18.22 43.37
N ASN A 13 -60.30 -19.28 43.00
CA ASN A 13 -60.25 -20.71 43.29
C ASN A 13 -61.14 -21.40 42.22
N ALA A 14 -60.72 -22.53 41.66
CA ALA A 14 -61.25 -23.88 41.90
C ALA A 14 -62.47 -24.28 41.05
N ASN A 15 -62.22 -25.28 40.18
CA ASN A 15 -63.03 -26.41 39.71
C ASN A 15 -64.56 -26.33 39.72
N LEU A 16 -65.17 -26.66 38.57
CA LEU A 16 -66.42 -27.44 38.47
C LEU A 16 -66.41 -28.25 37.16
N GLU A 17 -66.94 -29.46 37.27
CA GLU A 17 -66.85 -30.61 36.37
C GLU A 17 -67.87 -30.57 35.20
N ASP A 18 -67.78 -31.62 34.36
CA ASP A 18 -68.80 -32.17 33.46
C ASP A 18 -69.01 -31.54 32.06
N ALA A 19 -68.60 -32.28 31.01
CA ALA A 19 -69.52 -33.16 30.26
C ALA A 19 -68.99 -33.49 28.83
N GLY A 20 -69.03 -34.79 28.47
CA GLY A 20 -69.62 -35.23 27.20
C GLY A 20 -68.79 -35.23 25.91
N GLY A 21 -68.11 -36.35 25.64
CA GLY A 21 -68.21 -37.16 24.42
C GLY A 21 -68.20 -36.55 22.99
N SER A 22 -67.08 -36.81 22.28
CA SER A 22 -66.97 -37.43 20.94
C SER A 22 -67.87 -36.97 19.76
N PHE A 23 -67.25 -36.40 18.71
CA PHE A 23 -67.23 -36.96 17.33
C PHE A 23 -66.25 -36.18 16.41
N ILE A 24 -65.20 -36.88 15.90
CA ILE A 24 -64.69 -36.99 14.49
C ILE A 24 -64.64 -35.70 13.63
N ASP A 25 -63.64 -35.32 12.82
CA ASP A 25 -62.29 -35.79 12.39
C ASP A 25 -61.76 -34.78 11.33
N ARG A 26 -60.44 -34.81 11.10
CA ARG A 26 -59.62 -34.32 9.97
C ARG A 26 -59.05 -32.89 9.98
N ARG A 27 -57.78 -32.76 10.38
CA ARG A 27 -56.62 -32.94 9.46
C ARG A 27 -55.26 -32.75 10.16
N ALA A 28 -54.34 -33.66 9.81
CA ALA A 28 -52.89 -33.50 9.69
C ALA A 28 -52.02 -33.53 10.96
N SER A 29 -51.53 -34.74 11.22
CA SER A 29 -50.35 -35.15 11.99
C SER A 29 -49.05 -34.44 11.59
N GLY A 30 -48.24 -34.09 12.60
CA GLY A 30 -46.83 -33.71 12.44
C GLY A 30 -46.07 -33.95 13.74
N ASP A 31 -45.46 -35.13 13.86
CA ASP A 31 -44.59 -35.54 14.97
C ASP A 31 -43.30 -34.71 15.01
N TYR A 32 -42.91 -34.24 16.20
CA TYR A 32 -41.59 -33.66 16.44
C TYR A 32 -40.69 -34.72 17.07
N THR A 33 -39.61 -35.09 16.38
CA THR A 33 -38.59 -36.00 16.91
C THR A 33 -37.55 -35.24 17.72
N VAL A 34 -37.46 -35.54 19.02
CA VAL A 34 -36.39 -35.05 19.90
C VAL A 34 -35.15 -35.91 19.67
N VAL A 35 -34.13 -35.37 18.99
CA VAL A 35 -32.86 -36.08 18.80
C VAL A 35 -31.97 -35.90 20.03
N SER A 36 -31.88 -36.94 20.85
CA SER A 36 -30.90 -37.00 21.95
C SER A 36 -29.49 -37.23 21.38
N VAL A 37 -28.59 -36.25 21.51
CA VAL A 37 -27.19 -36.42 21.09
C VAL A 37 -26.40 -37.13 22.19
N LYS A 38 -26.06 -38.40 21.95
CA LYS A 38 -25.17 -39.17 22.83
C LYS A 38 -23.76 -38.58 22.84
N ARG A 39 -23.23 -38.31 24.05
CA ARG A 39 -21.81 -38.06 24.32
C ARG A 39 -20.96 -39.23 23.80
N ARG A 40 -20.16 -38.97 22.77
CA ARG A 40 -18.93 -39.74 22.50
C ARG A 40 -17.81 -38.76 22.18
N LEU A 41 -16.95 -38.54 23.17
CA LEU A 41 -15.54 -38.22 22.97
C LEU A 41 -14.93 -39.34 22.14
N LEU A 42 -14.09 -39.02 21.15
CA LEU A 42 -12.78 -39.63 20.89
C LEU A 42 -12.15 -39.03 19.62
N LEU A 43 -10.95 -38.48 19.82
CA LEU A 43 -9.83 -38.29 18.89
C LEU A 43 -10.08 -37.83 17.44
N GLY A 44 -9.56 -36.65 17.14
CA GLY A 44 -9.31 -36.16 15.78
C GLY A 44 -8.27 -35.04 15.77
N LEU A 45 -7.13 -35.24 16.44
CA LEU A 45 -5.92 -34.42 16.29
C LEU A 45 -4.93 -35.25 15.46
N LEU A 46 -4.81 -34.96 14.17
CA LEU A 46 -3.57 -35.13 13.41
C LEU A 46 -3.54 -34.10 12.26
N PRO A 47 -2.38 -33.48 11.98
CA PRO A 47 -2.21 -32.46 10.95
C PRO A 47 -2.01 -33.13 9.58
N GLY A 48 -2.85 -32.79 8.61
CA GLY A 48 -2.67 -33.18 7.22
C GLY A 48 -1.63 -32.29 6.55
N VAL A 49 -0.36 -32.71 6.62
CA VAL A 49 0.70 -32.26 5.72
C VAL A 49 0.41 -32.78 4.31
N GLY A 50 0.53 -31.89 3.31
CA GLY A 50 1.03 -32.27 1.99
C GLY A 50 0.01 -32.43 0.87
N VAL A 51 -0.30 -31.33 0.18
CA VAL A 51 -0.23 -31.29 -1.29
C VAL A 51 0.48 -30.00 -1.67
N ALA A 52 1.81 -30.07 -1.78
CA ALA A 52 2.58 -29.04 -2.48
C ALA A 52 2.29 -29.24 -3.98
N ALA A 53 1.28 -28.54 -4.50
CA ALA A 53 1.23 -28.29 -5.92
C ALA A 53 2.49 -27.49 -6.26
N ALA A 54 3.39 -28.10 -7.04
CA ALA A 54 4.53 -27.42 -7.64
C ALA A 54 3.99 -26.38 -8.64
N LEU A 55 3.51 -25.26 -8.11
CA LEU A 55 3.53 -24.01 -8.82
C LEU A 55 5.01 -23.73 -9.02
N VAL A 56 5.51 -23.89 -10.24
CA VAL A 56 6.76 -23.24 -10.64
C VAL A 56 6.52 -21.77 -10.33
N PRO A 57 7.18 -21.17 -9.32
CA PRO A 57 7.07 -19.75 -9.15
C PRO A 57 7.72 -19.17 -10.40
N VAL A 58 6.90 -18.64 -11.31
CA VAL A 58 7.39 -17.59 -12.19
C VAL A 58 7.78 -16.51 -11.20
N ASN A 59 9.07 -16.46 -10.90
CA ASN A 59 9.66 -15.45 -10.03
C ASN A 59 9.67 -14.14 -10.83
N VAL A 60 8.48 -13.63 -11.15
CA VAL A 60 8.28 -12.19 -11.23
C VAL A 60 8.49 -11.77 -9.79
N GLY A 61 9.75 -11.46 -9.42
CA GLY A 61 10.09 -11.11 -8.05
C GLY A 61 9.05 -10.11 -7.58
N ALA A 62 8.22 -10.52 -6.62
CA ALA A 62 7.12 -9.70 -6.17
C ALA A 62 7.73 -8.37 -5.77
N VAL A 63 7.28 -7.30 -6.42
CA VAL A 63 7.76 -5.96 -6.14
C VAL A 63 7.48 -5.69 -4.66
N ASP A 64 8.54 -5.65 -3.86
CA ASP A 64 8.40 -5.63 -2.42
C ASP A 64 8.00 -4.22 -1.96
N VAL A 65 6.70 -4.07 -1.72
CA VAL A 65 6.06 -2.88 -1.14
C VAL A 65 5.71 -3.12 0.33
N SER A 66 6.27 -4.15 0.97
CA SER A 66 5.94 -4.47 2.35
C SER A 66 6.34 -3.34 3.29
N PRO A 67 5.41 -2.74 4.06
CA PRO A 67 5.76 -1.77 5.08
C PRO A 67 6.57 -2.39 6.22
N LEU A 68 6.64 -3.73 6.32
CA LEU A 68 7.40 -4.44 7.35
C LEU A 68 8.88 -4.62 6.99
N ASP A 69 9.25 -4.54 5.71
CA ASP A 69 10.65 -4.58 5.25
C ASP A 69 11.21 -3.15 5.10
N CYS A 70 11.55 -2.53 6.23
CA CYS A 70 12.02 -1.14 6.22
C CYS A 70 13.41 -1.00 5.59
N ALA A 71 13.64 0.10 4.87
CA ALA A 71 14.90 0.43 4.20
C ALA A 71 15.37 1.89 4.42
N GLY A 72 14.51 2.71 5.04
CA GLY A 72 14.83 4.07 5.49
C GLY A 72 14.65 4.22 7.00
N PRO A 73 15.37 5.16 7.64
CA PRO A 73 15.28 5.38 9.09
C PRO A 73 13.86 5.74 9.54
N ASN A 74 13.11 6.51 8.75
CA ASN A 74 11.72 6.86 9.05
C ASN A 74 10.82 5.60 9.08
N ALA A 75 10.88 4.77 8.04
CA ALA A 75 10.13 3.52 7.98
C ALA A 75 10.51 2.55 9.12
N CYS A 76 11.80 2.42 9.43
CA CYS A 76 12.25 1.51 10.49
C CYS A 76 11.76 1.91 11.88
N ASP A 77 11.66 3.22 12.17
CA ASP A 77 11.03 3.69 13.41
C ASP A 77 9.55 3.33 13.49
N ILE A 78 8.81 3.51 12.39
CA ILE A 78 7.39 3.16 12.30
C ILE A 78 7.22 1.65 12.53
N VAL A 79 8.02 0.82 11.86
CA VAL A 79 7.99 -0.64 12.02
C VAL A 79 8.31 -1.05 13.45
N SER A 80 9.32 -0.44 14.10
CA SER A 80 9.67 -0.75 15.49
C SER A 80 8.50 -0.52 16.45
N ILE A 81 7.79 0.60 16.32
CA ILE A 81 6.61 0.91 17.14
C ILE A 81 5.48 -0.08 16.83
N TYR A 82 5.22 -0.35 15.54
CA TYR A 82 4.21 -1.29 15.10
C TYR A 82 4.47 -2.70 15.66
N THR A 83 5.69 -3.21 15.54
CA THR A 83 6.09 -4.54 16.04
C THR A 83 5.89 -4.63 17.56
N GLY A 84 6.24 -3.58 18.31
CA GLY A 84 6.00 -3.53 19.75
C GLY A 84 4.51 -3.63 20.12
N ILE A 85 3.67 -2.84 19.45
CA ILE A 85 2.20 -2.87 19.64
C ILE A 85 1.64 -4.25 19.27
N PHE A 86 2.08 -4.79 18.14
CA PHE A 86 1.63 -6.09 17.64
C PHE A 86 1.94 -7.22 18.62
N LEU A 87 3.16 -7.29 19.16
CA LEU A 87 3.53 -8.33 20.13
C LEU A 87 2.71 -8.26 21.42
N ILE A 88 2.42 -7.05 21.92
CA ILE A 88 1.57 -6.88 23.10
C ILE A 88 0.11 -7.27 22.77
N ALA A 89 -0.40 -6.86 21.61
CA ALA A 89 -1.74 -7.25 21.17
C ALA A 89 -1.88 -8.78 21.04
N MET A 90 -0.85 -9.46 20.52
CA MET A 90 -0.81 -10.92 20.44
C MET A 90 -0.78 -11.57 21.83
N ALA A 91 -0.02 -11.02 22.78
CA ALA A 91 -0.02 -11.51 24.16
C ALA A 91 -1.41 -11.35 24.81
N VAL A 92 -2.05 -10.20 24.64
CA VAL A 92 -3.42 -9.96 25.13
C VAL A 92 -4.41 -10.92 24.49
N LEU A 93 -4.32 -11.14 23.17
CA LEU A 93 -5.17 -12.07 22.43
C LEU A 93 -5.04 -13.49 23.00
N VAL A 94 -3.82 -13.96 23.23
CA VAL A 94 -3.56 -15.30 23.79
C VAL A 94 -4.09 -15.42 25.22
N ILE A 95 -3.89 -14.40 26.06
CA ILE A 95 -4.35 -14.41 27.46
C ILE A 95 -5.88 -14.37 27.53
N VAL A 96 -6.50 -13.38 26.90
CA VAL A 96 -7.96 -13.18 26.94
C VAL A 96 -8.67 -14.32 26.21
N GLY A 97 -8.21 -14.67 25.01
CA GLY A 97 -8.74 -15.79 24.25
C GLY A 97 -8.57 -17.11 25.01
N GLY A 98 -7.42 -17.33 25.62
CA GLY A 98 -7.15 -18.50 26.46
C GLY A 98 -8.06 -18.58 27.68
N LEU A 99 -8.29 -17.47 28.39
CA LEU A 99 -9.21 -17.41 29.53
C LEU A 99 -10.66 -17.67 29.12
N ILE A 100 -11.10 -17.12 27.99
CA ILE A 100 -12.44 -17.36 27.45
C ILE A 100 -12.60 -18.84 27.07
N ILE A 101 -11.63 -19.42 26.35
CA ILE A 101 -11.63 -20.84 25.99
C ILE A 101 -11.63 -21.71 27.25
N TYR A 102 -10.77 -21.40 28.21
CA TYR A 102 -10.72 -22.09 29.49
C TYR A 102 -12.07 -22.03 30.20
N ALA A 103 -12.68 -20.85 30.31
CA ALA A 103 -13.97 -20.68 30.96
C ALA A 103 -15.07 -21.49 30.24
N ALA A 104 -15.11 -21.41 28.90
CA ALA A 104 -16.07 -22.12 28.08
C ALA A 104 -15.93 -23.65 28.21
N LEU A 105 -14.71 -24.18 28.35
CA LEU A 105 -14.47 -25.62 28.50
C LEU A 105 -14.68 -26.09 29.95
N ARG A 106 -14.19 -25.33 30.93
CA ARG A 106 -14.17 -25.71 32.35
C ARG A 106 -15.52 -25.56 33.02
N PHE A 107 -16.26 -24.49 32.70
CA PHE A 107 -17.54 -24.13 33.31
C PHE A 107 -18.74 -24.42 32.40
N ARG A 108 -18.54 -25.21 31.33
CA ARG A 108 -19.65 -25.73 30.51
C ARG A 108 -20.66 -26.47 31.39
N ARG A 109 -21.94 -26.06 31.33
CA ARG A 109 -23.04 -26.68 32.08
C ARG A 109 -23.12 -28.19 31.81
N ARG A 110 -23.21 -28.98 32.90
CA ARG A 110 -23.31 -30.44 32.86
C ARG A 110 -24.44 -30.99 33.73
N ASP A 111 -24.89 -30.21 34.71
CA ASP A 111 -25.97 -30.53 35.62
C ASP A 111 -26.69 -29.22 36.02
N ASP A 112 -27.69 -29.34 36.90
CA ASP A 112 -28.53 -28.24 37.38
C ASP A 112 -28.07 -27.68 38.73
N ARG A 113 -26.83 -27.96 39.14
CA ARG A 113 -26.27 -27.34 40.35
C ARG A 113 -26.03 -25.86 40.12
N GLU A 114 -26.48 -25.03 41.06
CA GLU A 114 -26.23 -23.60 41.01
C GLU A 114 -24.73 -23.30 41.21
N PRO A 115 -24.14 -22.38 40.42
CA PRO A 115 -22.75 -21.97 40.59
C PRO A 115 -22.58 -21.09 41.83
N SER A 116 -21.33 -20.93 42.29
CA SER A 116 -21.00 -19.99 43.36
C SER A 116 -21.38 -18.55 42.98
N GLN A 117 -22.20 -17.89 43.82
CA GLN A 117 -22.68 -16.52 43.60
C GLN A 117 -21.64 -15.47 44.04
N VAL A 118 -20.55 -15.37 43.28
CA VAL A 118 -19.50 -14.35 43.46
C VAL A 118 -19.88 -13.07 42.72
N HIS A 119 -19.77 -11.92 43.39
CA HIS A 119 -20.22 -10.62 42.85
C HIS A 119 -19.09 -9.75 42.30
N GLY A 120 -17.82 -10.09 42.55
CA GLY A 120 -16.68 -9.32 42.04
C GLY A 120 -15.40 -9.53 42.83
N ASN A 121 -14.35 -8.82 42.43
CA ASN A 121 -13.07 -8.79 43.12
C ASN A 121 -12.37 -7.45 42.85
N ALA A 122 -12.50 -6.52 43.80
CA ALA A 122 -11.95 -5.17 43.67
C ALA A 122 -10.44 -5.14 43.35
N ARG A 123 -9.65 -6.09 43.86
CA ARG A 123 -8.21 -6.15 43.55
C ARG A 123 -7.97 -6.53 42.11
N LEU A 124 -8.71 -7.51 41.60
CA LEU A 124 -8.62 -7.96 40.21
C LEU A 124 -9.11 -6.86 39.26
N GLU A 125 -10.17 -6.15 39.65
CA GLU A 125 -10.72 -4.98 38.97
C GLU A 125 -9.70 -3.86 38.79
N ILE A 126 -8.98 -3.53 39.86
CA ILE A 126 -7.90 -2.53 39.81
C ILE A 126 -6.77 -3.00 38.88
N VAL A 127 -6.36 -4.27 38.98
CA VAL A 127 -5.24 -4.81 38.19
C VAL A 127 -5.53 -4.78 36.69
N TRP A 128 -6.69 -5.29 36.25
CA TRP A 128 -7.02 -5.30 34.81
C TRP A 128 -7.33 -3.92 34.24
N THR A 129 -7.59 -2.92 35.09
CA THR A 129 -7.78 -1.54 34.66
C THR A 129 -6.43 -0.82 34.57
N ALA A 130 -5.57 -1.02 35.56
CA ALA A 130 -4.24 -0.41 35.61
C ALA A 130 -3.33 -0.91 34.48
N ILE A 131 -3.34 -2.22 34.16
CA ILE A 131 -2.46 -2.78 33.12
C ILE A 131 -2.69 -2.12 31.74
N PRO A 132 -3.91 -2.08 31.17
CA PRO A 132 -4.16 -1.40 29.90
C PRO A 132 -3.83 0.09 29.94
N VAL A 133 -4.16 0.78 31.05
CA VAL A 133 -3.83 2.21 31.19
C VAL A 133 -2.32 2.43 31.09
N LEU A 134 -1.51 1.64 31.80
CA LEU A 134 -0.05 1.75 31.74
C LEU A 134 0.50 1.44 30.34
N ILE A 135 -0.01 0.40 29.67
CA ILE A 135 0.39 0.04 28.30
C ILE A 135 0.06 1.17 27.34
N LEU A 136 -1.15 1.71 27.39
CA LEU A 136 -1.58 2.81 26.51
C LEU A 136 -0.80 4.10 26.79
N SER A 137 -0.57 4.44 28.06
CA SER A 137 0.26 5.60 28.43
C SER A 137 1.68 5.49 27.90
N LEU A 138 2.30 4.31 27.98
CA LEU A 138 3.65 4.07 27.43
C LEU A 138 3.69 4.34 25.92
N PHE A 139 2.76 3.76 25.16
CA PHE A 139 2.71 3.95 23.70
C PHE A 139 2.35 5.38 23.31
N PHE A 140 1.44 6.03 24.05
CA PHE A 140 1.08 7.42 23.82
C PHE A 140 2.30 8.34 23.98
N ILE A 141 3.05 8.18 25.08
CA ILE A 141 4.27 8.96 25.34
C ILE A 141 5.30 8.68 24.23
N ARG A 142 5.56 7.41 23.93
CA ARG A 142 6.56 7.03 22.90
C ARG A 142 6.21 7.60 21.53
N THR A 143 4.93 7.50 21.13
CA THR A 143 4.43 7.99 19.84
C THR A 143 4.52 9.50 19.77
N THR A 144 4.06 10.20 20.81
CA THR A 144 4.07 11.67 20.86
C THR A 144 5.50 12.22 20.76
N LEU A 145 6.45 11.63 21.48
CA LEU A 145 7.86 12.03 21.44
C LEU A 145 8.53 11.74 20.08
N ARG A 146 7.99 10.82 19.28
CA ARG A 146 8.56 10.48 17.95
C ARG A 146 7.85 11.19 16.79
N MET A 147 6.68 11.78 17.02
CA MET A 147 5.84 12.37 15.97
C MET A 147 6.56 13.48 15.18
N ASP A 148 7.31 14.34 15.86
CA ASP A 148 8.05 15.43 15.20
C ASP A 148 9.10 14.89 14.22
N TYR A 149 9.87 13.88 14.65
CA TYR A 149 10.86 13.23 13.79
C TYR A 149 10.21 12.57 12.56
N VAL A 150 9.10 11.85 12.75
CA VAL A 150 8.40 11.17 11.63
C VAL A 150 7.89 12.19 10.61
N ARG A 151 7.39 13.34 11.08
CA ARG A 151 6.79 14.38 10.21
C ARG A 151 7.83 15.28 9.55
N ASN A 152 8.78 15.78 10.32
CA ASN A 152 9.69 16.86 9.90
C ASN A 152 11.11 16.35 9.58
N GLY A 153 11.53 15.25 10.20
CA GLY A 153 12.82 14.63 9.96
C GLY A 153 14.02 15.48 10.39
N PRO A 154 15.24 15.00 10.10
CA PRO A 154 16.45 15.79 10.23
C PRO A 154 16.50 16.93 9.20
N PRO A 155 17.43 17.90 9.33
CA PRO A 155 17.66 18.92 8.32
C PRO A 155 17.87 18.31 6.92
N PRO A 156 17.14 18.75 5.88
CA PRO A 156 17.22 18.12 4.57
C PRO A 156 18.46 18.53 3.80
N ASN A 157 19.02 17.58 3.05
CA ASN A 157 20.08 17.85 2.08
C ASN A 157 19.52 18.39 0.75
N ILE A 158 18.34 17.89 0.35
CA ILE A 158 17.70 18.19 -0.93
C ILE A 158 16.20 18.34 -0.71
N THR A 159 15.58 19.30 -1.40
CA THR A 159 14.13 19.45 -1.46
C THR A 159 13.62 19.14 -2.85
N ILE A 160 12.68 18.20 -2.98
CA ILE A 160 12.06 17.79 -4.25
C ILE A 160 10.56 18.11 -4.19
N GLN A 161 10.03 18.71 -5.25
CA GLN A 161 8.59 18.91 -5.38
C GLN A 161 7.96 17.64 -5.97
N VAL A 162 6.91 17.15 -5.33
CA VAL A 162 6.13 15.98 -5.71
C VAL A 162 4.72 16.46 -6.04
N THR A 163 4.27 16.21 -7.25
CA THR A 163 2.94 16.59 -7.71
C THR A 163 2.17 15.35 -8.16
N GLY A 164 1.04 15.08 -7.53
CA GLY A 164 0.08 14.08 -8.00
C GLY A 164 -0.77 14.63 -9.15
N VAL A 165 -0.97 13.81 -10.17
CA VAL A 165 -1.93 14.03 -11.27
C VAL A 165 -2.64 12.71 -11.56
N GLN A 166 -3.84 12.71 -12.13
CA GLN A 166 -4.51 11.49 -12.58
C GLN A 166 -3.79 10.93 -13.82
N TRP A 167 -3.18 9.75 -13.80
CA TRP A 167 -2.89 8.82 -12.68
C TRP A 167 -1.38 8.55 -12.60
N ALA A 168 -0.61 9.59 -12.31
CA ALA A 168 0.84 9.54 -12.27
C ALA A 168 1.46 10.57 -11.32
N TRP A 169 2.76 10.45 -11.12
CA TRP A 169 3.55 11.31 -10.26
C TRP A 169 4.56 12.13 -11.05
N LEU A 170 4.69 13.40 -10.68
CA LEU A 170 5.64 14.34 -11.27
C LEU A 170 6.61 14.82 -10.19
N PHE A 171 7.91 14.68 -10.46
CA PHE A 171 8.98 15.08 -9.57
C PHE A 171 9.77 16.23 -10.19
N LYS A 172 9.91 17.34 -9.46
CA LYS A 172 10.71 18.49 -9.88
C LYS A 172 11.86 18.73 -8.92
N TYR A 173 13.08 18.74 -9.46
CA TYR A 173 14.33 18.87 -8.73
C TYR A 173 14.78 20.33 -8.62
N PRO A 174 15.67 20.67 -7.66
CA PRO A 174 16.15 22.05 -7.46
C PRO A 174 16.78 22.69 -8.70
N ASN A 175 17.43 21.91 -9.56
CA ASN A 175 18.05 22.39 -10.81
C ASN A 175 17.03 22.60 -11.94
N GLY A 176 15.73 22.44 -11.68
CA GLY A 176 14.66 22.58 -12.65
C GLY A 176 14.33 21.32 -13.46
N LYS A 177 15.11 20.24 -13.31
CA LYS A 177 14.82 18.95 -13.97
C LYS A 177 13.46 18.40 -13.51
N SER A 178 12.72 17.82 -14.44
CA SER A 178 11.45 17.12 -14.18
C SER A 178 11.57 15.64 -14.52
N SER A 179 10.96 14.78 -13.71
CA SER A 179 10.96 13.34 -13.94
C SER A 179 9.65 12.70 -13.47
N SER A 180 9.32 11.56 -14.06
CA SER A 180 8.25 10.66 -13.65
C SER A 180 8.70 9.57 -12.67
N THR A 181 10.01 9.46 -12.42
CA THR A 181 10.61 8.54 -11.45
C THR A 181 11.39 9.35 -10.43
N LEU A 182 11.21 9.05 -9.14
CA LEU A 182 11.92 9.74 -8.08
C LEU A 182 13.32 9.16 -7.95
N THR A 183 14.34 9.84 -8.44
CA THR A 183 15.74 9.46 -8.28
C THR A 183 16.32 10.21 -7.10
N ILE A 184 16.90 9.52 -6.12
CA ILE A 184 17.49 10.12 -4.92
C ILE A 184 18.89 9.57 -4.65
N PRO A 185 19.80 10.37 -4.06
CA PRO A 185 21.05 9.83 -3.54
C PRO A 185 20.84 9.04 -2.25
N VAL A 186 21.60 7.96 -2.08
CA VAL A 186 21.65 7.21 -0.82
C VAL A 186 22.27 8.01 0.32
N ASN A 187 21.85 7.74 1.55
CA ASN A 187 22.36 8.37 2.78
C ASN A 187 22.23 9.90 2.79
N GLN A 188 21.17 10.42 2.19
CA GLN A 188 20.82 11.84 2.24
C GLN A 188 19.34 12.01 2.58
N VAL A 189 19.07 13.00 3.41
CA VAL A 189 17.71 13.35 3.82
C VAL A 189 17.06 14.16 2.70
N ILE A 190 15.99 13.60 2.13
CA ILE A 190 15.23 14.22 1.05
C ILE A 190 13.93 14.76 1.63
N GLN A 191 13.78 16.10 1.63
CA GLN A 191 12.49 16.71 1.91
C GLN A 191 11.61 16.65 0.66
N LEU A 192 10.41 16.13 0.84
CA LEU A 192 9.37 16.09 -0.18
C LEU A 192 8.39 17.22 0.09
N LYS A 193 8.12 18.02 -0.93
CA LYS A 193 7.04 19.02 -0.92
C LYS A 193 5.92 18.51 -1.82
N VAL A 194 4.84 18.04 -1.22
CA VAL A 194 3.82 17.20 -1.86
C VAL A 194 2.54 18.00 -2.07
N THR A 195 2.06 18.03 -3.32
CA THR A 195 0.80 18.68 -3.70
C THR A 195 0.11 17.90 -4.82
N SER A 196 -1.07 18.35 -5.24
CA SER A 196 -1.81 17.81 -6.37
C SER A 196 -2.24 18.91 -7.33
N LYS A 197 -2.36 18.59 -8.62
CA LYS A 197 -2.98 19.49 -9.61
C LYS A 197 -4.47 19.25 -9.81
N ASP A 198 -5.01 18.11 -9.40
CA ASP A 198 -6.40 17.71 -9.72
C ASP A 198 -7.19 17.26 -8.49
N VAL A 199 -7.12 15.99 -8.10
CA VAL A 199 -7.86 15.37 -7.01
C VAL A 199 -6.93 15.03 -5.84
N LEU A 200 -7.47 14.49 -4.75
CA LEU A 200 -6.66 13.98 -3.66
C LEU A 200 -5.84 12.76 -4.13
N HIS A 201 -4.57 12.73 -3.72
CA HIS A 201 -3.69 11.57 -3.83
C HIS A 201 -2.96 11.36 -2.50
N SER A 202 -2.30 10.22 -2.33
CA SER A 202 -1.41 9.98 -1.18
C SER A 202 -0.12 9.35 -1.67
N PHE A 203 0.99 10.09 -1.53
CA PHE A 203 2.32 9.64 -1.90
C PHE A 203 2.83 8.69 -0.81
N TRP A 204 3.07 7.43 -1.15
CA TRP A 204 3.54 6.44 -0.17
C TRP A 204 4.57 5.47 -0.74
N VAL A 205 5.78 5.51 -0.17
CA VAL A 205 6.85 4.53 -0.41
C VAL A 205 7.06 3.74 0.89
N PRO A 206 6.37 2.60 1.10
CA PRO A 206 6.27 1.95 2.41
C PRO A 206 7.61 1.65 3.07
N ARG A 207 8.60 1.23 2.28
CA ARG A 207 9.93 0.87 2.76
C ARG A 207 10.78 2.07 3.18
N LEU A 208 10.44 3.30 2.75
CA LEU A 208 11.24 4.49 3.03
C LEU A 208 10.61 5.46 4.02
N GLY A 209 9.27 5.50 4.13
CA GLY A 209 8.61 6.37 5.10
C GLY A 209 7.09 6.28 5.11
N GLY A 210 6.50 7.14 5.93
CA GLY A 210 5.05 7.31 6.03
C GLY A 210 4.43 7.95 4.78
N GLN A 211 3.13 7.75 4.61
CA GLN A 211 2.37 8.36 3.53
C GLN A 211 2.18 9.87 3.73
N ILE A 212 2.08 10.62 2.63
CA ILE A 212 1.88 12.07 2.63
C ILE A 212 0.76 12.41 1.64
N TYR A 213 -0.29 13.06 2.10
CA TYR A 213 -1.37 13.50 1.24
C TYR A 213 -0.92 14.58 0.24
N ALA A 214 -1.28 14.39 -1.02
CA ALA A 214 -1.19 15.38 -2.08
C ALA A 214 -2.57 16.04 -2.24
N ILE A 215 -2.69 17.28 -1.78
CA ILE A 215 -3.98 17.98 -1.68
C ILE A 215 -3.97 19.16 -2.67
N PRO A 216 -4.96 19.27 -3.58
CA PRO A 216 -5.07 20.42 -4.47
C PRO A 216 -5.13 21.74 -3.69
N GLY A 217 -4.28 22.69 -4.08
CA GLY A 217 -4.22 24.02 -3.45
C GLY A 217 -3.51 24.05 -2.08
N GLN A 218 -2.98 22.94 -1.58
CA GLN A 218 -2.14 22.91 -0.38
C GLN A 218 -0.78 22.29 -0.66
N GLN A 219 0.24 22.76 0.07
CA GLN A 219 1.58 22.21 0.04
C GLN A 219 1.81 21.45 1.34
N ASN A 220 1.78 20.12 1.26
CA ASN A 220 2.22 19.26 2.34
C ASN A 220 3.72 19.00 2.24
N HIS A 221 4.28 18.47 3.33
CA HIS A 221 5.67 18.06 3.36
C HIS A 221 5.85 16.77 4.14
N GLY A 222 6.96 16.10 3.83
CA GLY A 222 7.49 15.01 4.60
C GLY A 222 8.91 14.73 4.15
N TRP A 223 9.47 13.59 4.54
CA TRP A 223 10.84 13.27 4.22
C TRP A 223 11.05 11.77 4.08
N ILE A 224 12.01 11.43 3.22
CA ILE A 224 12.48 10.06 3.01
C ILE A 224 14.01 10.05 2.96
N GLU A 225 14.58 8.89 3.26
CA GLU A 225 16.00 8.60 3.08
C GLU A 225 16.12 7.11 2.75
N ALA A 226 17.01 6.77 1.82
CA ALA A 226 17.35 5.39 1.51
C ALA A 226 18.78 5.10 1.96
N SER A 227 18.96 4.07 2.80
CA SER A 227 20.27 3.69 3.34
C SER A 227 21.10 2.89 2.33
N GLN A 228 20.45 2.28 1.35
CA GLN A 228 21.06 1.42 0.34
C GLN A 228 20.62 1.81 -1.06
N ALA A 229 21.49 1.55 -2.04
CA ALA A 229 21.14 1.76 -3.43
C ALA A 229 20.20 0.64 -3.89
N GLY A 230 19.20 0.99 -4.68
CA GLY A 230 18.17 0.05 -5.10
C GLY A 230 16.94 0.75 -5.63
N GLN A 231 15.95 -0.06 -6.00
CA GLN A 231 14.64 0.42 -6.43
C GLN A 231 13.66 0.16 -5.30
N TYR A 232 12.95 1.20 -4.87
CA TYR A 232 11.90 1.12 -3.87
C TYR A 232 10.59 1.50 -4.53
N PHE A 233 9.59 0.66 -4.35
CA PHE A 233 8.30 0.84 -4.97
C PHE A 233 7.28 1.32 -3.95
N GLY A 234 6.20 1.89 -4.45
CA GLY A 234 5.06 2.25 -3.64
C GLY A 234 3.83 2.48 -4.51
N GLU A 235 2.79 3.03 -3.89
CA GLU A 235 1.49 3.19 -4.51
C GLU A 235 0.84 4.51 -4.09
N CYS A 236 -0.11 4.96 -4.90
CA CYS A 236 -1.07 5.97 -4.43
C CYS A 236 -2.00 5.35 -3.39
N ASN A 237 -1.97 5.84 -2.14
CA ASN A 237 -2.78 5.30 -1.05
C ASN A 237 -4.04 6.14 -0.73
N GLU A 238 -4.59 6.82 -1.75
CA GLU A 238 -5.84 7.58 -1.65
C GLU A 238 -6.61 7.43 -2.96
N LEU A 239 -7.91 7.14 -2.87
CA LEU A 239 -8.74 6.85 -4.04
C LEU A 239 -8.81 8.07 -4.98
N CYS A 240 -8.10 8.00 -6.10
CA CYS A 240 -7.95 9.11 -7.05
C CYS A 240 -8.65 8.90 -8.41
N GLY A 241 -9.55 7.92 -8.50
CA GLY A 241 -10.38 7.64 -9.68
C GLY A 241 -10.08 6.31 -10.37
N ILE A 242 -10.48 6.17 -11.64
CA ILE A 242 -10.49 4.87 -12.34
C ILE A 242 -9.09 4.24 -12.52
N GLY A 243 -8.05 5.05 -12.67
CA GLY A 243 -6.66 4.57 -12.78
C GLY A 243 -5.94 4.40 -11.44
N HIS A 244 -6.63 4.57 -10.31
CA HIS A 244 -6.03 4.55 -8.96
C HIS A 244 -5.16 3.31 -8.71
N ALA A 245 -5.68 2.12 -9.00
CA ALA A 245 -4.97 0.85 -8.76
C ALA A 245 -3.71 0.67 -9.62
N THR A 246 -3.51 1.51 -10.64
CA THR A 246 -2.32 1.49 -11.51
C THR A 246 -1.41 2.70 -11.30
N MET A 247 -1.76 3.59 -10.37
CA MET A 247 -0.99 4.79 -10.04
C MET A 247 0.18 4.45 -9.10
N SER A 248 1.06 3.60 -9.61
CA SER A 248 2.28 3.17 -8.93
C SER A 248 3.33 4.28 -8.90
N LEU A 249 4.27 4.15 -7.97
CA LEU A 249 5.42 5.02 -7.86
C LEU A 249 6.70 4.21 -7.64
N GLN A 250 7.80 4.76 -8.13
CA GLN A 250 9.11 4.14 -8.02
C GLN A 250 10.13 5.20 -7.60
N VAL A 251 10.98 4.80 -6.65
CA VAL A 251 12.12 5.55 -6.17
C VAL A 251 13.40 4.79 -6.55
N ASP A 252 14.24 5.41 -7.38
CA ASP A 252 15.57 4.91 -7.70
C ASP A 252 16.59 5.55 -6.74
N ALA A 253 17.01 4.81 -5.72
CA ALA A 253 18.09 5.23 -4.83
C ALA A 253 19.45 4.88 -5.44
N VAL A 254 20.27 5.88 -5.70
CA VAL A 254 21.53 5.73 -6.44
C VAL A 254 22.71 6.32 -5.68
N SER A 255 23.94 6.01 -6.11
CA SER A 255 25.14 6.66 -5.57
C SER A 255 25.12 8.17 -5.87
N ASN A 256 25.84 8.96 -5.06
CA ASN A 256 25.98 10.40 -5.27
C ASN A 256 26.47 10.74 -6.68
N ALA A 257 27.44 9.98 -7.22
CA ALA A 257 27.95 10.18 -8.57
C ALA A 257 26.87 9.95 -9.64
N ASN A 258 26.07 8.88 -9.49
CA ASN A 258 24.97 8.58 -10.39
C ASN A 258 23.83 9.61 -10.28
N TYR A 259 23.57 10.13 -9.08
CA TYR A 259 22.61 11.20 -8.89
C TYR A 259 23.03 12.48 -9.62
N GLN A 260 24.30 12.87 -9.54
CA GLN A 260 24.82 14.01 -10.30
C GLN A 260 24.77 13.77 -11.82
N ALA A 261 25.06 12.55 -12.27
CA ALA A 261 24.91 12.17 -13.68
C ALA A 261 23.45 12.31 -14.15
N PHE A 262 22.50 11.82 -13.36
CA PHE A 262 21.07 11.97 -13.61
C PHE A 262 20.64 13.44 -13.71
N LEU A 263 21.07 14.28 -12.75
CA LEU A 263 20.77 15.72 -12.77
C LEU A 263 21.36 16.41 -14.02
N ALA A 264 22.51 15.94 -14.51
CA ALA A 264 23.16 16.42 -15.73
C ALA A 264 22.58 15.80 -17.03
N GLY A 265 21.59 14.90 -16.95
CA GLY A 265 21.02 14.21 -18.10
C GLY A 265 21.96 13.18 -18.75
N LYS A 266 22.96 12.69 -18.00
CA LYS A 266 23.90 11.65 -18.43
C LYS A 266 23.39 10.26 -18.03
N PRO A 267 23.78 9.18 -18.76
CA PRO A 267 23.46 7.82 -18.37
C PRO A 267 23.94 7.48 -16.96
N ILE A 268 23.13 6.74 -16.22
CA ILE A 268 23.45 6.24 -14.87
C ILE A 268 24.38 5.02 -15.00
N GLY A 269 25.47 4.94 -14.23
CA GLY A 269 26.34 3.77 -14.17
C GLY A 269 27.55 3.75 -15.11
N GLY A 270 27.82 4.83 -15.86
CA GLY A 270 29.09 5.01 -16.58
C GLY A 270 29.35 4.01 -17.72
N GLY A 271 28.34 3.26 -18.18
CA GLY A 271 28.43 2.36 -19.33
C GLY A 271 28.71 3.11 -20.65
N PRO A 272 29.02 2.37 -21.73
CA PRO A 272 29.26 2.98 -23.03
C PRO A 272 28.08 3.84 -23.46
N VAL A 273 28.35 5.05 -23.93
CA VAL A 273 27.31 5.98 -24.41
C VAL A 273 26.66 5.36 -25.64
N LEU A 274 25.43 4.86 -25.48
CA LEU A 274 24.66 4.21 -26.54
C LEU A 274 23.93 5.24 -27.44
N ALA A 275 23.58 6.37 -26.85
CA ALA A 275 23.07 7.54 -27.54
C ALA A 275 23.38 8.81 -26.76
N GLN A 276 23.34 9.95 -27.44
CA GLN A 276 23.55 11.27 -26.86
C GLN A 276 22.32 12.15 -27.06
N LYS A 277 21.88 12.86 -26.01
CA LYS A 277 20.88 13.92 -26.12
C LYS A 277 21.44 15.06 -26.96
N VAL A 278 20.72 15.44 -28.00
CA VAL A 278 21.04 16.56 -28.89
C VAL A 278 19.88 17.55 -28.89
N SER A 279 20.07 18.72 -29.52
CA SER A 279 19.01 19.71 -29.67
C SER A 279 19.21 20.50 -30.97
N GLY A 280 18.14 20.67 -31.74
CA GLY A 280 18.12 21.47 -32.97
C GLY A 280 18.77 20.78 -34.16
N ALA A 281 19.00 19.47 -34.10
CA ALA A 281 19.54 18.72 -35.23
C ALA A 281 18.41 18.34 -36.21
N THR A 282 18.72 18.22 -37.50
CA THR A 282 17.74 17.73 -38.49
C THR A 282 17.45 16.26 -38.22
N PRO A 283 16.21 15.88 -37.84
CA PRO A 283 15.91 14.50 -37.52
C PRO A 283 15.80 13.66 -38.80
N ALA A 284 16.48 12.51 -38.81
CA ALA A 284 16.32 11.50 -39.84
C ALA A 284 14.95 10.82 -39.75
N SER A 285 14.35 10.81 -38.55
CA SER A 285 13.04 10.23 -38.30
C SER A 285 12.36 10.91 -37.12
N LYS A 286 11.03 10.94 -37.15
CA LYS A 286 10.20 11.53 -36.10
C LYS A 286 9.26 10.49 -35.51
N VAL A 287 9.05 10.57 -34.20
CA VAL A 287 8.09 9.76 -33.45
C VAL A 287 7.12 10.72 -32.75
N SER A 288 5.84 10.54 -33.00
CA SER A 288 4.75 11.30 -32.37
C SER A 288 4.24 10.53 -31.15
N GLU A 289 4.16 11.21 -30.01
CA GLU A 289 3.40 10.81 -28.83
C GLU A 289 2.02 11.47 -28.92
N ASN A 290 0.96 10.68 -29.03
CA ASN A 290 -0.38 11.17 -29.33
C ASN A 290 -1.42 10.84 -28.24
N ASP A 291 -2.60 11.46 -28.36
CA ASP A 291 -3.72 11.28 -27.42
C ASP A 291 -4.30 9.85 -27.39
N GLN A 292 -3.93 8.98 -28.34
CA GLN A 292 -4.24 7.56 -28.30
C GLN A 292 -3.29 6.76 -27.40
N LEU A 293 -2.41 7.43 -26.65
CA LEU A 293 -1.43 6.84 -25.74
C LEU A 293 -0.48 5.86 -26.46
N LYS A 294 -0.02 6.24 -27.65
CA LYS A 294 0.88 5.44 -28.49
C LYS A 294 2.04 6.27 -29.02
N PHE A 295 3.17 5.59 -29.22
CA PHE A 295 4.24 6.09 -30.07
C PHE A 295 3.92 5.75 -31.53
N ALA A 296 3.97 6.76 -32.41
CA ALA A 296 3.71 6.64 -33.84
C ALA A 296 4.92 7.16 -34.66
N PRO A 297 5.63 6.30 -35.41
CA PRO A 297 5.46 4.84 -35.47
C PRO A 297 5.91 4.16 -34.17
N THR A 298 5.34 2.98 -33.89
CA THR A 298 5.66 2.19 -32.69
C THR A 298 7.01 1.46 -32.82
N SER A 299 7.43 1.19 -34.06
CA SER A 299 8.74 0.64 -34.37
C SER A 299 9.41 1.47 -35.45
N LEU A 300 10.70 1.74 -35.28
CA LEU A 300 11.50 2.53 -36.22
C LEU A 300 12.84 1.83 -36.49
N SER A 301 13.33 1.92 -37.72
CA SER A 301 14.68 1.49 -38.09
C SER A 301 15.49 2.68 -38.58
N VAL A 302 16.66 2.92 -37.98
CA VAL A 302 17.59 4.02 -38.34
C VAL A 302 19.02 3.52 -38.41
N LYS A 303 19.95 4.33 -38.94
CA LYS A 303 21.38 4.00 -38.97
C LYS A 303 22.12 4.61 -37.79
N VAL A 304 23.27 4.03 -37.43
CA VAL A 304 24.19 4.68 -36.47
C VAL A 304 24.53 6.09 -36.95
N GLY A 305 24.41 7.07 -36.05
CA GLY A 305 24.64 8.49 -36.33
C GLY A 305 23.40 9.28 -36.67
N ASP A 306 22.27 8.63 -36.97
CA ASP A 306 21.00 9.31 -37.22
C ASP A 306 20.45 9.95 -35.94
N VAL A 307 19.77 11.08 -36.11
CA VAL A 307 19.01 11.76 -35.06
C VAL A 307 17.55 11.38 -35.15
N ILE A 308 16.98 10.95 -34.04
CA ILE A 308 15.54 10.70 -33.88
C ILE A 308 14.96 11.80 -33.00
N GLN A 309 13.82 12.37 -33.42
CA GLN A 309 13.07 13.35 -32.65
C GLN A 309 11.74 12.75 -32.21
N TRP A 310 11.47 12.80 -30.92
CA TRP A 310 10.15 12.61 -30.35
C TRP A 310 9.47 13.96 -30.15
N SER A 311 8.16 14.00 -30.36
CA SER A 311 7.32 15.18 -30.15
C SER A 311 6.06 14.74 -29.42
N ASN A 312 5.70 15.45 -28.36
CA ASN A 312 4.38 15.30 -27.75
C ASN A 312 3.37 16.12 -28.54
N ASP A 313 2.64 15.46 -29.44
CA ASP A 313 1.62 16.08 -30.28
C ASP A 313 0.21 15.95 -29.68
N GLY A 314 0.11 15.33 -28.51
CA GLY A 314 -1.12 15.20 -27.73
C GLY A 314 -1.26 16.25 -26.63
N SER A 315 -2.35 16.12 -25.89
CA SER A 315 -2.70 16.90 -24.70
C SER A 315 -2.20 16.28 -23.40
N SER A 316 -2.02 14.96 -23.38
CA SER A 316 -1.53 14.20 -22.22
C SER A 316 -0.03 14.42 -22.01
N VAL A 317 0.44 14.27 -20.76
CA VAL A 317 1.88 14.32 -20.46
C VAL A 317 2.56 13.01 -20.83
N HIS A 318 3.74 13.08 -21.44
CA HIS A 318 4.47 11.92 -21.90
C HIS A 318 5.95 11.99 -21.51
N ASN A 319 6.67 10.90 -21.76
CA ASN A 319 8.13 10.85 -21.73
C ASN A 319 8.64 9.65 -22.54
N VAL A 320 9.95 9.64 -22.76
CA VAL A 320 10.70 8.55 -23.40
C VAL A 320 11.70 8.02 -22.39
N THR A 321 11.46 6.81 -21.88
CA THR A 321 12.37 6.11 -20.96
C THR A 321 12.79 4.77 -21.52
N PHE A 322 14.10 4.53 -21.61
CA PHE A 322 14.65 3.29 -22.16
C PHE A 322 14.86 2.24 -21.08
N ASP A 323 14.50 0.99 -21.38
CA ASP A 323 14.51 -0.13 -20.42
C ASP A 323 15.91 -0.42 -19.86
N ASN A 324 16.94 -0.18 -20.67
CA ASN A 324 18.33 -0.50 -20.32
C ASN A 324 19.02 0.56 -19.45
N LYS A 325 18.37 1.71 -19.18
CA LYS A 325 18.90 2.87 -18.43
C LYS A 325 20.24 3.45 -18.91
N ALA A 326 20.80 2.91 -20.00
CA ALA A 326 22.08 3.29 -20.58
C ALA A 326 21.93 4.30 -21.73
N VAL A 327 20.71 4.42 -22.26
CA VAL A 327 20.29 5.50 -23.15
C VAL A 327 19.70 6.62 -22.29
N PRO A 328 20.05 7.90 -22.53
CA PRO A 328 19.43 9.02 -21.83
C PRO A 328 17.90 8.96 -22.00
N SER A 329 17.15 9.23 -20.93
CA SER A 329 15.69 9.42 -21.00
C SER A 329 15.36 10.89 -21.24
N SER A 330 14.14 11.15 -21.73
CA SER A 330 13.59 12.51 -21.72
C SER A 330 13.24 12.93 -20.29
N ASP A 331 13.11 14.24 -20.08
CA ASP A 331 12.35 14.77 -18.96
C ASP A 331 10.85 14.57 -19.23
N THR A 332 9.97 14.99 -18.32
CA THR A 332 8.53 15.07 -18.63
C THR A 332 8.29 16.00 -19.83
N MET A 333 7.58 15.49 -20.84
CA MET A 333 7.21 16.20 -22.06
C MET A 333 5.74 16.60 -22.00
N ASN A 334 5.48 17.90 -21.93
CA ASN A 334 4.16 18.50 -22.09
C ASN A 334 3.83 18.66 -23.57
N ALA A 335 2.59 19.06 -23.89
CA ALA A 335 2.17 19.32 -25.26
C ALA A 335 3.16 20.24 -26.00
N ASN A 336 3.58 19.81 -27.19
CA ASN A 336 4.57 20.41 -28.09
C ASN A 336 6.05 20.33 -27.64
N ASP A 337 6.35 19.72 -26.48
CA ASP A 337 7.73 19.47 -26.09
C ASP A 337 8.38 18.46 -27.04
N LYS A 338 9.69 18.63 -27.26
CA LYS A 338 10.48 17.79 -28.16
C LYS A 338 11.67 17.19 -27.45
N TYR A 339 12.04 15.99 -27.87
CA TYR A 339 13.19 15.27 -27.36
C TYR A 339 13.99 14.65 -28.50
N GLU A 340 15.31 14.83 -28.50
CA GLU A 340 16.17 14.39 -29.59
C GLU A 340 17.34 13.55 -29.09
N LEU A 341 17.56 12.40 -29.74
CA LEU A 341 18.70 11.51 -29.50
C LEU A 341 19.44 11.20 -30.78
N LYS A 342 20.77 11.21 -30.69
CA LYS A 342 21.68 10.65 -31.69
C LYS A 342 22.22 9.32 -31.22
N PHE A 343 21.92 8.22 -31.91
CA PHE A 343 22.42 6.90 -31.55
C PHE A 343 23.84 6.67 -32.06
N SER A 344 24.73 6.22 -31.19
CA SER A 344 26.16 5.99 -31.48
C SER A 344 26.50 4.50 -31.64
N LYS A 345 25.60 3.60 -31.26
CA LYS A 345 25.79 2.14 -31.33
C LYS A 345 24.61 1.45 -32.00
N ALA A 346 24.92 0.49 -32.88
CA ALA A 346 23.93 -0.41 -33.44
C ALA A 346 23.33 -1.30 -32.33
N GLY A 347 22.07 -1.69 -32.49
CA GLY A 347 21.33 -2.49 -31.53
C GLY A 347 19.84 -2.21 -31.55
N THR A 348 19.09 -2.97 -30.74
CA THR A 348 17.66 -2.77 -30.56
C THR A 348 17.40 -2.14 -29.19
N TYR A 349 16.71 -1.01 -29.18
CA TYR A 349 16.43 -0.20 -28.01
C TYR A 349 14.93 -0.15 -27.78
N ARG A 350 14.49 -0.71 -26.65
CA ARG A 350 13.10 -0.66 -26.21
C ARG A 350 12.92 0.50 -25.24
N TYR A 351 11.79 1.18 -25.37
CA TYR A 351 11.45 2.32 -24.54
C TYR A 351 9.95 2.37 -24.26
N VAL A 352 9.58 3.06 -23.19
CA VAL A 352 8.22 3.18 -22.69
C VAL A 352 7.90 4.61 -22.30
N CYS A 353 6.61 4.96 -22.30
CA CYS A 353 6.10 6.12 -21.59
C CYS A 353 5.70 5.68 -20.18
N THR A 354 6.41 6.15 -19.17
CA THR A 354 6.19 5.72 -17.77
C THR A 354 4.85 6.19 -17.21
N PHE A 355 4.27 7.24 -17.77
CA PHE A 355 2.93 7.74 -17.42
C PHE A 355 1.80 6.80 -17.89
N HIS A 356 2.05 6.00 -18.92
CA HIS A 356 1.03 5.20 -19.63
C HIS A 356 1.50 3.75 -19.82
N VAL A 357 2.30 3.25 -18.89
CA VAL A 357 2.84 1.89 -18.96
C VAL A 357 1.74 0.84 -18.79
N SER A 358 0.73 1.13 -17.97
CA SER A 358 -0.41 0.24 -17.69
C SER A 358 -1.28 -0.04 -18.92
N VAL A 359 -1.31 0.89 -19.88
CA VAL A 359 -2.03 0.75 -21.16
C VAL A 359 -1.10 0.29 -22.30
N GLY A 360 0.17 -0.02 -22.00
CA GLY A 360 1.12 -0.60 -22.96
C GLY A 360 1.75 0.39 -23.93
N MET A 361 1.88 1.68 -23.57
CA MET A 361 2.54 2.68 -24.41
C MET A 361 4.07 2.41 -24.49
N THR A 362 4.46 1.62 -25.49
CA THR A 362 5.83 1.14 -25.70
C THR A 362 6.28 1.37 -27.14
N GLY A 363 7.59 1.51 -27.35
CA GLY A 363 8.19 1.68 -28.66
C GLY A 363 9.50 0.91 -28.79
N THR A 364 9.95 0.70 -30.02
CA THR A 364 11.21 0.02 -30.31
C THR A 364 11.96 0.69 -31.45
N ILE A 365 13.25 0.94 -31.24
CA ILE A 365 14.17 1.42 -32.27
C ILE A 365 15.17 0.32 -32.58
N THR A 366 15.31 0.00 -33.85
CA THR A 366 16.42 -0.81 -34.36
C THR A 366 17.43 0.10 -35.03
N VAL A 367 18.63 0.20 -34.47
CA VAL A 367 19.74 0.94 -35.05
C VAL A 367 20.63 -0.05 -35.79
N THR A 368 20.71 0.06 -37.11
CA THR A 368 21.57 -0.79 -37.94
C THR A 368 22.98 -0.21 -38.03
N GLY A 369 23.98 -1.09 -38.18
CA GLY A 369 25.34 -0.67 -38.50
C GLY A 369 25.34 0.12 -39.83
N GLY A 370 26.05 1.24 -39.83
CA GLY A 370 26.17 2.12 -40.99
C GLY A 370 26.94 1.51 -42.13
#